data_AF-A0A6G4WKC8-F1
#
_entry.id   AF-A0A6G4WKC8-F1
#
_cell.length_a   1.000
_cell.length_b   1.000
_cell.length_c   1.000
_cell.angle_alpha   90.00
_cell.angle_beta   90.00
_cell.angle_gamma   90.00
#
_symmetry.space_group_name_H-M   'P 1'
#
loop_
_entity.id
_entity.type
_entity.pdbx_description
1 polymer ?
#
loop_
_entity_poly.entity_id
_entity_poly.type
_entity_poly.pdbx_seq_one_letter_code
_entity_poly.pdbx_strand_id
1 'polypeptide(L)' 'MEIREVFARNLRRHRQKKKLSQEALAHEAGVDRTYISALERGVYGASIDMVDKLAKVLGVEPAALLDPRPEIDPR' A
#
# COMPACT_ATOMS: atom_id res chain seq x y z
N MET A 1 5.06 -16.21 3.16
CA MET A 1 5.13 -14.79 2.75
C MET A 1 5.51 -14.01 3.97
N GLU A 2 6.59 -13.24 3.89
CA GLU A 2 6.96 -12.31 4.94
C GLU A 2 5.97 -11.14 4.99
N ILE A 3 5.79 -10.50 6.15
CA ILE A 3 4.84 -9.38 6.32
C ILE A 3 5.07 -8.24 5.32
N ARG A 4 6.33 -8.03 4.92
CA ARG A 4 6.73 -7.06 3.90
C ARG A 4 6.16 -7.36 2.52
N GLU A 5 6.11 -8.63 2.13
CA GLU A 5 5.56 -9.06 0.84
C GLU A 5 4.04 -8.90 0.82
N VAL A 6 3.39 -9.20 1.94
CA VAL A 6 1.96 -8.96 2.15
C VAL A 6 1.65 -7.48 1.99
N PHE A 7 2.41 -6.61 2.66
CA PHE A 7 2.29 -5.16 2.54
C PHE A 7 2.47 -4.67 1.10
N ALA A 8 3.57 -5.06 0.44
CA ALA A 8 3.87 -4.64 -0.92
C ALA A 8 2.74 -5.00 -1.91
N ARG A 9 2.23 -6.23 -1.81
CA ARG A 9 1.11 -6.74 -2.61
C ARG A 9 -0.17 -5.95 -2.34
N ASN A 10 -0.53 -5.77 -1.07
CA ASN A 10 -1.79 -5.14 -0.69
C ASN A 10 -1.77 -3.63 -1.01
N LEU A 11 -0.63 -2.96 -0.83
CA LEU A 11 -0.42 -1.56 -1.23
C LEU A 11 -0.71 -1.37 -2.72
N ARG A 12 -0.10 -2.20 -3.58
CA ARG A 12 -0.33 -2.17 -5.03
C ARG A 12 -1.79 -2.43 -5.37
N ARG A 13 -2.41 -3.42 -4.73
CA ARG A 13 -3.81 -3.80 -4.95
C ARG A 13 -4.75 -2.64 -4.63
N HIS A 14 -4.66 -2.06 -3.44
CA HIS A 14 -5.55 -0.97 -3.02
C HIS A 14 -5.31 0.30 -3.84
N ARG A 15 -4.05 0.60 -4.21
CA ARG A 15 -3.75 1.69 -5.15
C ARG A 15 -4.47 1.52 -6.49
N GLN A 16 -4.40 0.31 -7.07
CA GLN A 16 -5.06 0.00 -8.33
C GLN A 16 -6.58 0.04 -8.22
N LYS A 17 -7.17 -0.42 -7.10
CA LYS A 17 -8.61 -0.28 -6.82
C LYS A 17 -9.06 1.18 -6.78
N LYS A 18 -8.24 2.07 -6.21
CA LYS A 18 -8.48 3.53 -6.22
C LYS A 18 -8.10 4.21 -7.56
N LYS A 19 -7.66 3.43 -8.56
CA LYS A 19 -7.23 3.91 -9.89
C LYS A 19 -6.10 4.95 -9.85
N LEU A 20 -5.27 4.91 -8.82
CA LEU A 20 -4.13 5.83 -8.68
C LEU A 20 -2.90 5.27 -9.41
N SER A 21 -2.12 6.15 -10.05
CA SER A 21 -0.75 5.82 -10.45
C SER A 21 0.17 5.83 -9.22
N GLN A 22 1.39 5.28 -9.34
CA GLN A 22 2.38 5.40 -8.25
C GLN A 22 2.71 6.87 -7.95
N GLU A 23 2.73 7.71 -8.98
CA GLU A 23 2.99 9.15 -8.86
C GLU A 23 1.84 9.87 -8.16
N ALA A 24 0.58 9.55 -8.48
CA ALA A 24 -0.58 10.11 -7.81
C ALA A 24 -0.63 9.71 -6.33
N LEU A 25 -0.37 8.43 -6.01
CA LEU A 25 -0.28 7.98 -4.61
C LEU A 25 0.86 8.68 -3.86
N ALA A 26 2.03 8.81 -4.49
CA ALA A 26 3.18 9.49 -3.91
C ALA A 26 2.87 10.97 -3.61
N HIS A 27 2.24 11.66 -4.55
CA HIS A 27 1.79 13.03 -4.40
C HIS A 27 0.77 13.18 -3.26
N GLU A 28 -0.27 12.35 -3.22
CA GLU A 28 -1.27 12.38 -2.14
C GLU A 28 -0.68 12.03 -0.76
N ALA A 29 0.33 11.15 -0.71
CA ALA A 29 1.02 10.79 0.53
C ALA A 29 2.19 11.73 0.90
N GLY A 30 2.52 12.72 0.06
CA GLY A 30 3.65 13.62 0.28
C GLY A 30 4.99 12.89 0.39
N VAL A 31 5.23 11.90 -0.48
CA VAL A 31 6.48 11.13 -0.54
C VAL A 31 6.99 11.04 -1.98
N ASP A 32 8.22 10.56 -2.16
CA ASP A 32 8.79 10.36 -3.49
C ASP A 32 8.15 9.16 -4.22
N ARG A 33 7.92 9.30 -5.53
CA ARG A 33 7.37 8.22 -6.37
C ARG A 33 8.25 6.96 -6.36
N THR A 34 9.57 7.12 -6.32
CA THR A 34 10.52 6.00 -6.24
C THR A 34 10.40 5.26 -4.92
N TYR A 35 10.04 5.94 -3.84
CA TYR A 35 9.75 5.31 -2.54
C TYR A 35 8.50 4.44 -2.63
N ILE A 36 7.40 4.92 -3.22
CA ILE A 36 6.21 4.10 -3.48
C ILE A 36 6.56 2.87 -4.34
N SER A 37 7.33 3.06 -5.42
CA SER A 37 7.80 1.95 -6.26
C SER A 37 8.66 0.94 -5.50
N ALA A 38 9.50 1.39 -4.57
CA ALA A 38 10.31 0.52 -3.73
C ALA A 38 9.47 -0.27 -2.72
N LEU A 39 8.45 0.36 -2.12
CA LEU A 39 7.49 -0.30 -1.24
C LEU A 39 6.67 -1.37 -1.98
N GLU A 40 6.13 -1.08 -3.16
CA GLU A 40 5.35 -2.05 -3.95
C GLU A 40 6.19 -3.23 -4.47
N ARG A 41 7.51 -3.08 -4.55
CA ARG A 41 8.45 -4.16 -4.87
C ARG A 41 8.98 -4.89 -3.64
N GLY A 42 8.63 -4.45 -2.43
CA GLY A 42 9.12 -5.02 -1.18
C GLY A 42 10.62 -4.79 -0.93
N VAL A 43 11.23 -3.79 -1.57
CA VAL A 43 12.65 -3.46 -1.38
C VAL A 43 12.89 -2.91 0.03
N TYR A 44 11.98 -2.07 0.51
CA TYR A 44 12.00 -1.51 1.87
C TYR A 44 10.78 -1.94 2.66
N GLY A 45 10.94 -1.99 3.99
CA GLY A 45 9.81 -2.00 4.90
C GLY A 45 9.23 -0.59 5.05
N ALA A 46 7.92 -0.48 5.16
CA ALA A 46 7.26 0.74 5.60
C ALA A 46 7.33 0.83 7.13
N SER A 47 7.53 2.04 7.67
CA SER A 47 7.29 2.29 9.09
C SER A 47 5.78 2.20 9.39
N ILE A 48 5.41 2.03 10.66
CA ILE A 48 4.00 2.00 11.08
C ILE A 48 3.29 3.29 10.66
N ASP A 49 3.92 4.45 10.84
CA ASP A 49 3.36 5.75 10.43
C ASP A 49 3.16 5.83 8.91
N MET A 50 4.03 5.21 8.13
CA MET A 50 3.88 5.15 6.68
C MET A 50 2.73 4.24 6.27
N VAL A 51 2.53 3.12 6.97
CA VAL A 51 1.35 2.26 6.75
C VAL A 51 0.06 3.03 7.02
N ASP A 52 -0.03 3.73 8.15
CA ASP A 52 -1.20 4.55 8.50
C ASP A 52 -1.44 5.67 7.47
N LYS A 53 -0.38 6.39 7.08
CA LYS A 53 -0.47 7.45 6.06
C LYS A 53 -1.01 6.92 4.74
N LEU A 54 -0.45 5.83 4.23
CA LEU A 54 -0.87 5.24 2.96
C LEU A 54 -2.29 4.70 3.04
N ALA A 55 -2.67 4.10 4.17
CA ALA A 55 -4.02 3.61 4.40
C ALA A 55 -5.06 4.75 4.33
N LYS A 56 -4.78 5.89 4.96
CA LYS A 56 -5.62 7.11 4.89
C LYS A 56 -5.78 7.60 3.46
N VAL A 57 -4.69 7.69 2.71
CA VAL A 57 -4.75 8.10 1.30
C VAL A 57 -5.57 7.10 0.48
N LEU A 58 -5.41 5.80 0.74
CA LEU A 58 -6.12 4.75 0.02
C LEU A 58 -7.58 4.56 0.46
N GLY A 59 -8.00 5.18 1.57
CA GLY A 59 -9.34 5.07 2.13
C GLY A 59 -9.63 3.67 2.70
N VAL A 60 -8.63 3.03 3.30
CA VAL A 60 -8.75 1.69 3.90
C VAL A 60 -8.19 1.68 5.32
N GLU A 61 -8.57 0.68 6.11
CA GLU A 61 -7.95 0.42 7.41
C GLU A 61 -6.47 0.02 7.24
N PRO A 62 -5.54 0.47 8.10
CA PRO A 62 -4.13 0.06 8.04
C PRO A 62 -3.93 -1.46 8.06
N ALA A 63 -4.78 -2.18 8.80
CA ALA A 63 -4.78 -3.64 8.87
C ALA A 63 -5.02 -4.29 7.49
N ALA A 64 -5.77 -3.66 6.58
CA ALA A 64 -6.00 -4.17 5.23
C ALA A 64 -4.71 -4.21 4.41
N LEU A 65 -3.74 -3.33 4.70
CA LEU A 65 -2.42 -3.36 4.08
C LEU A 65 -1.57 -4.51 4.61
N LEU A 66 -1.86 -5.03 5.81
CA LEU A 66 -1.08 -6.08 6.47
C LEU A 66 -1.77 -7.46 6.47
N ASP A 67 -2.99 -7.56 5.96
CA ASP A 67 -3.75 -8.81 5.95
C ASP A 67 -3.14 -9.83 4.97
N PRO A 68 -2.63 -10.99 5.44
CA PRO A 68 -2.06 -12.00 4.57
C PRO A 68 -3.13 -12.68 3.71
N ARG A 69 -4.41 -12.65 4.12
CA ARG A 69 -5.50 -13.32 3.45
C ARG A 69 -5.85 -12.60 2.13
N PRO A 70 -6.19 -13.34 1.07
CA PRO A 70 -6.81 -12.73 -0.10
C PRO A 70 -8.14 -12.10 0.34
N GLU A 71 -8.39 -10.87 -0.10
CA GLU A 71 -9.66 -10.19 0.12
C GLU A 71 -10.73 -11.03 -0.60
N ILE A 72 -11.65 -11.62 0.15
CA ILE A 72 -12.80 -12.30 -0.43
C ILE A 72 -13.73 -11.17 -0.85
N ASP A 73 -13.72 -10.83 -2.14
CA ASP A 73 -14.64 -9.86 -2.72
C ASP A 73 -16.06 -10.43 -2.61
N PRO A 74 -16.88 -9.96 -1.65
CA PRO A 74 -18.26 -10.36 -1.57
C PRO A 74 -18.99 -9.48 -2.59
N ARG A 75 -18.95 -9.89 -3.86
CA ARG A 75 -19.69 -9.21 -4.92
C ARG A 75 -21.12 -8.90 -4.50
#